data_AF-A0A5B8MSX6-F1
#
_entry.id   AF-A0A5B8MSX6-F1
#
_cell.length_a   1.000
_cell.length_b   1.000
_cell.length_c   1.000
_cell.angle_alpha   90.00
_cell.angle_beta   90.00
_cell.angle_gamma   90.00
#
_symmetry.space_group_name_H-M   'P 1'
#
loop_
_entity.id
_entity.type
_entity.pdbx_description
1 polymer ?
#
loop_
_entity_poly.entity_id
_entity_poly.type
_entity_poly.pdbx_seq_one_letter_code
_entity_poly.pdbx_strand_id
1 'polypeptide(L)'
;MESRILRRLGSSRSSPCRPRRAAPRRSSRLRATGREDGDLKWTTTTVVENRSASADGSLRTLLLSVDDDVRQLSGRRFGSTPSLERLENPRWIDDFNNPGQYIVVRNEEGKKERVCLSSTPYQAHKESAFLSASKVEILVDRNVGGILGLGDMAPGEQFESSNVLGKGFQSLFHDEDKLGLSLEEGKDLILVASGTGIGPMRSVVDWAPVQAYAGNGHVVTLIYHMETLQSAAFVDDFESWREAGVHVRPCLGNDASVIEGEIFDQKGQIRTSIVKPNSEPSFLVSGFPGKVTAKLSRLLAKNDIHGNRVFYCDF
;
A
#
# COMPACT_ATOMS: atom_id res chain seq x y z
N MET A 1 78.35 35.61 3.01
CA MET A 1 79.43 35.07 2.14
C MET A 1 79.09 33.64 1.84
N GLU A 2 78.96 33.39 0.55
CA GLU A 2 78.47 32.16 -0.07
C GLU A 2 79.34 30.97 0.30
N SER A 3 78.72 29.82 0.53
CA SER A 3 79.41 28.57 0.30
C SER A 3 78.43 27.44 0.02
N ARG A 4 78.67 26.79 -1.13
CA ARG A 4 78.77 25.33 -1.31
C ARG A 4 77.44 24.55 -1.13
N ILE A 5 77.10 23.51 -1.87
CA ILE A 5 77.92 22.49 -2.54
C ILE A 5 76.97 21.52 -3.29
N LEU A 6 77.47 20.97 -4.41
CA LEU A 6 77.21 19.64 -5.02
C LEU A 6 75.77 19.18 -5.29
N ARG A 7 75.40 19.03 -6.56
CA ARG A 7 75.52 17.78 -7.36
C ARG A 7 74.78 16.58 -6.75
N ARG A 8 73.86 16.05 -7.55
CA ARG A 8 73.93 14.77 -8.29
C ARG A 8 72.69 13.87 -8.11
N LEU A 9 72.33 13.28 -9.25
CA LEU A 9 71.74 11.95 -9.47
C LEU A 9 70.22 11.83 -9.54
N GLY A 10 69.80 11.23 -10.65
CA GLY A 10 68.93 10.06 -10.55
C GLY A 10 67.59 10.19 -11.25
N SER A 11 67.60 10.25 -12.58
CA SER A 11 66.42 10.00 -13.41
C SER A 11 65.94 8.56 -13.23
N SER A 12 64.90 8.34 -12.42
CA SER A 12 64.13 7.09 -12.41
C SER A 12 62.94 7.25 -13.35
N ARG A 13 62.92 6.42 -14.40
CA ARG A 13 61.81 6.33 -15.35
C ARG A 13 60.60 5.70 -14.64
N SER A 14 59.51 6.45 -14.61
CA SER A 14 58.21 6.03 -14.10
C SER A 14 57.53 5.06 -15.08
N SER A 15 57.14 3.90 -14.55
CA SER A 15 56.31 2.91 -15.23
C SER A 15 54.87 3.43 -15.40
N PRO A 16 54.18 3.09 -16.52
CA PRO A 16 52.79 3.49 -16.72
C PRO A 16 51.82 2.60 -15.91
N CYS A 17 51.04 3.24 -15.04
CA CYS A 17 49.93 2.64 -14.30
C CYS A 17 48.84 2.13 -15.25
N ARG A 18 48.57 0.83 -15.23
CA ARG A 18 47.37 0.23 -15.83
C ARG A 18 46.12 0.63 -15.02
N PRO A 19 44.97 0.87 -15.67
CA PRO A 19 43.72 1.16 -14.98
C PRO A 19 43.18 -0.09 -14.26
N ARG A 20 42.86 0.07 -12.97
CA ARG A 20 42.18 -0.92 -12.13
C ARG A 20 40.80 -1.21 -12.71
N ARG A 21 40.54 -2.48 -13.04
CA ARG A 21 39.20 -3.02 -13.30
C ARG A 21 38.30 -2.72 -12.10
N ALA A 22 37.23 -1.96 -12.35
CA ALA A 22 36.18 -1.72 -11.36
C ALA A 22 35.44 -3.03 -11.08
N ALA A 23 35.39 -3.42 -9.80
CA ALA A 23 34.59 -4.53 -9.33
C ALA A 23 33.08 -4.19 -9.49
N PRO A 24 32.21 -5.17 -9.75
CA PRO A 24 30.78 -4.94 -9.84
C PRO A 24 30.26 -4.48 -8.47
N ARG A 25 29.70 -3.27 -8.43
CA ARG A 25 28.99 -2.72 -7.27
C ARG A 25 27.79 -3.62 -6.98
N ARG A 26 27.90 -4.43 -5.92
CA ARG A 26 26.79 -5.11 -5.26
C ARG A 26 25.64 -4.11 -5.08
N SER A 27 24.53 -4.36 -5.75
CA SER A 27 23.26 -3.70 -5.49
C SER A 27 22.88 -3.94 -4.03
N SER A 28 23.00 -2.92 -3.20
CA SER A 28 22.42 -2.92 -1.86
C SER A 28 20.90 -2.91 -2.02
N ARG A 29 20.28 -4.10 -1.97
CA ARG A 29 18.85 -4.23 -1.70
C ARG A 29 18.59 -3.53 -0.37
N LEU A 30 17.84 -2.44 -0.41
CA LEU A 30 17.26 -1.83 0.77
C LEU A 30 16.38 -2.90 1.43
N ARG A 31 16.84 -3.42 2.56
CA ARG A 31 16.11 -4.33 3.43
C ARG A 31 14.96 -3.52 4.03
N ALA A 32 13.74 -3.74 3.53
CA ALA A 32 12.54 -3.34 4.22
C ALA A 32 12.49 -4.09 5.56
N THR A 33 12.50 -3.36 6.67
CA THR A 33 12.30 -3.90 8.01
C THR A 33 10.81 -4.11 8.26
N GLY A 34 10.22 -5.05 7.51
CA GLY A 34 9.03 -5.78 7.93
C GLY A 34 9.48 -7.12 8.51
N ARG A 35 8.65 -7.75 9.35
CA ARG A 35 8.81 -9.14 9.80
C ARG A 35 9.41 -9.99 8.66
N GLU A 36 10.58 -10.59 8.88
CA GLU A 36 11.26 -11.38 7.84
C GLU A 36 10.31 -12.48 7.33
N ASP A 37 10.36 -12.80 6.03
CA ASP A 37 9.62 -13.87 5.31
C ASP A 37 9.71 -15.27 5.97
N GLY A 38 10.41 -15.41 7.09
CA GLY A 38 10.71 -16.65 7.78
C GLY A 38 9.58 -17.24 8.63
N ASP A 39 8.49 -16.50 8.89
CA ASP A 39 7.37 -16.98 9.73
C ASP A 39 6.00 -16.76 9.06
N LEU A 40 5.94 -16.95 7.73
CA LEU A 40 4.66 -16.91 7.02
C LEU A 40 3.86 -18.19 7.33
N LYS A 41 2.75 -18.04 8.04
CA LYS A 41 1.75 -19.11 8.20
C LYS A 41 0.89 -19.16 6.95
N TRP A 42 0.98 -20.26 6.21
CA TRP A 42 0.20 -20.49 5.00
C TRP A 42 -1.15 -21.10 5.33
N THR A 43 -2.18 -20.68 4.62
CA THR A 43 -3.56 -21.10 4.86
C THR A 43 -4.29 -21.16 3.53
N THR A 44 -5.13 -22.17 3.37
CA THR A 44 -5.94 -22.34 2.17
C THR A 44 -6.94 -21.19 2.07
N THR A 45 -6.99 -20.58 0.90
CA THR A 45 -7.90 -19.50 0.56
C THR A 45 -8.70 -19.91 -0.66
N THR A 46 -10.01 -19.78 -0.58
CA THR A 46 -10.93 -20.07 -1.67
C THR A 46 -11.47 -18.76 -2.25
N VAL A 47 -11.50 -18.64 -3.58
CA VAL A 47 -12.20 -17.56 -4.26
C VAL A 47 -13.70 -17.78 -4.12
N VAL A 48 -14.40 -16.90 -3.42
CA VAL A 48 -15.86 -16.96 -3.25
C VAL A 48 -16.56 -16.29 -4.44
N GLU A 49 -16.08 -15.11 -4.82
CA GLU A 49 -16.61 -14.35 -5.94
C GLU A 49 -15.47 -13.68 -6.70
N ASN A 50 -15.63 -13.55 -8.01
CA ASN A 50 -14.76 -12.75 -8.87
C ASN A 50 -15.65 -11.78 -9.64
N ARG A 51 -15.61 -10.49 -9.29
CA ARG A 51 -16.51 -9.44 -9.80
C ARG A 51 -15.73 -8.37 -10.55
N SER A 52 -16.37 -7.77 -11.55
CA SER A 52 -15.80 -6.62 -12.26
C SER A 52 -15.76 -5.42 -11.33
N ALA A 53 -14.59 -4.81 -11.14
CA ALA A 53 -14.44 -3.56 -10.40
C ALA A 53 -14.43 -2.35 -11.33
N SER A 54 -13.98 -2.54 -12.57
CA SER A 54 -14.00 -1.56 -13.66
C SER A 54 -15.04 -1.92 -14.73
N ALA A 55 -15.42 -0.93 -15.55
CA ALA A 55 -16.41 -1.11 -16.62
C ALA A 55 -15.88 -1.96 -17.79
N ASP A 56 -14.57 -1.87 -18.08
CA ASP A 56 -13.90 -2.70 -19.08
C ASP A 56 -13.53 -4.11 -18.59
N GLY A 57 -13.68 -4.38 -17.28
CA GLY A 57 -13.33 -5.65 -16.66
C GLY A 57 -11.84 -5.94 -16.51
N SER A 58 -10.98 -4.95 -16.74
CA SER A 58 -9.53 -5.03 -16.50
C SER A 58 -9.21 -5.20 -15.01
N LEU A 59 -9.93 -4.48 -14.14
CA LEU A 59 -9.79 -4.58 -12.69
C LEU A 59 -10.90 -5.47 -12.12
N ARG A 60 -10.51 -6.38 -11.24
CA ARG A 60 -11.39 -7.40 -10.66
C ARG A 60 -11.29 -7.37 -9.14
N THR A 61 -12.45 -7.38 -8.48
CA THR A 61 -12.52 -7.58 -7.04
C THR A 61 -12.75 -9.07 -6.77
N LEU A 62 -11.82 -9.68 -6.04
CA LEU A 62 -11.97 -11.05 -5.56
C LEU A 62 -12.45 -11.01 -4.11
N LEU A 63 -13.57 -11.66 -3.84
CA LEU A 63 -13.99 -11.99 -2.49
C LEU A 63 -13.36 -13.33 -2.12
N LEU A 64 -12.59 -13.33 -1.05
CA LEU A 64 -11.82 -14.47 -0.59
C LEU A 64 -12.43 -15.03 0.70
N SER A 65 -12.36 -16.34 0.86
CA SER A 65 -12.63 -17.05 2.11
C SER A 65 -11.35 -17.74 2.55
N VAL A 66 -10.72 -17.20 3.58
CA VAL A 66 -9.51 -17.78 4.19
C VAL A 66 -9.95 -18.72 5.30
N ASP A 67 -9.49 -19.97 5.25
CA ASP A 67 -9.83 -20.97 6.26
C ASP A 67 -9.32 -20.55 7.63
N ASP A 68 -10.20 -20.50 8.64
CA ASP A 68 -9.79 -20.33 10.02
C ASP A 68 -9.81 -21.69 10.72
N ASP A 69 -8.78 -21.98 11.51
CA ASP A 69 -8.74 -23.16 12.37
C ASP A 69 -9.61 -22.93 13.63
N VAL A 70 -10.91 -22.74 13.43
CA VAL A 70 -11.88 -22.63 14.52
C VAL A 70 -12.33 -24.04 14.89
N ARG A 71 -11.82 -24.56 16.00
CA ARG A 71 -12.30 -25.83 16.58
C ARG A 71 -13.79 -25.72 16.92
N GLN A 72 -14.64 -26.29 16.08
CA GLN A 72 -16.05 -26.45 16.39
C GLN A 72 -16.23 -27.68 17.29
N LEU A 73 -16.34 -27.48 18.61
CA LEU A 73 -16.82 -28.56 19.48
C LEU A 73 -18.34 -28.71 19.33
N SER A 74 -18.77 -29.83 18.73
CA SER A 74 -20.15 -30.36 18.80
C SER A 74 -21.29 -29.43 18.35
N GLY A 75 -21.12 -28.71 17.24
CA GLY A 75 -22.23 -28.03 16.53
C GLY A 75 -22.97 -26.94 17.32
N ARG A 76 -22.48 -26.57 18.50
CA ARG A 76 -22.94 -25.42 19.28
C ARG A 76 -21.73 -24.56 19.59
N ARG A 77 -21.79 -23.28 19.19
CA ARG A 77 -20.84 -22.26 19.68
C ARG A 77 -21.05 -22.12 21.19
N PHE A 78 -20.25 -22.79 22.00
CA PHE A 78 -20.06 -22.39 23.38
C PHE A 78 -19.29 -21.07 23.38
N GLY A 79 -19.77 -20.07 24.13
CA GLY A 79 -19.07 -18.80 24.28
C GLY A 79 -19.95 -17.57 24.14
N SER A 80 -20.94 -17.41 25.02
CA SER A 80 -21.40 -16.08 25.45
C SER A 80 -20.32 -15.34 26.28
N THR A 81 -19.15 -15.95 26.47
CA THR A 81 -17.98 -15.36 27.12
C THR A 81 -16.82 -15.34 26.12
N PRO A 82 -16.38 -14.18 25.61
CA PRO A 82 -15.37 -14.08 24.54
C PRO A 82 -13.92 -14.45 24.91
N SER A 83 -13.65 -15.00 26.10
CA SER A 83 -12.48 -14.53 26.85
C SER A 83 -11.37 -15.53 27.20
N LEU A 84 -11.34 -16.76 26.67
CA LEU A 84 -10.17 -17.66 26.86
C LEU A 84 -9.78 -18.42 25.59
N GLU A 85 -10.69 -19.15 24.95
CA GLU A 85 -10.36 -19.92 23.72
C GLU A 85 -9.94 -19.03 22.53
N ARG A 86 -10.49 -17.81 22.42
CA ARG A 86 -10.08 -16.83 21.41
C ARG A 86 -8.68 -16.27 21.64
N LEU A 87 -8.24 -16.21 22.89
CA LEU A 87 -6.86 -15.85 23.23
C LEU A 87 -5.89 -17.00 22.92
N GLU A 88 -6.36 -18.24 22.99
CA GLU A 88 -5.56 -19.44 22.72
C GLU A 88 -5.44 -19.74 21.22
N ASN A 89 -6.46 -19.42 20.41
CA ASN A 89 -6.42 -19.58 18.95
C ASN A 89 -6.95 -18.30 18.26
N PRO A 90 -6.08 -17.31 17.99
CA PRO A 90 -6.48 -16.12 17.26
C PRO A 90 -6.90 -16.49 15.84
N ARG A 91 -7.99 -15.88 15.36
CA ARG A 91 -8.44 -16.04 13.98
C ARG A 91 -7.51 -15.28 13.04
N TRP A 92 -7.49 -15.68 11.78
CA TRP A 92 -6.75 -14.98 10.74
C TRP A 92 -7.15 -13.50 10.66
N ILE A 93 -8.45 -13.22 10.77
CA ILE A 93 -8.99 -11.84 10.71
C ILE A 93 -8.60 -10.98 11.93
N ASP A 94 -8.22 -11.57 13.06
CA ASP A 94 -7.85 -10.81 14.26
C ASP A 94 -6.58 -9.98 14.06
N ASP A 95 -5.74 -10.33 13.08
CA ASP A 95 -4.56 -9.55 12.68
C ASP A 95 -4.88 -8.39 11.71
N PHE A 96 -6.07 -8.37 11.10
CA PHE A 96 -6.52 -7.30 10.21
C PHE A 96 -7.21 -6.19 11.00
N ASN A 97 -6.46 -5.14 11.29
CA ASN A 97 -6.86 -4.04 12.17
C ASN A 97 -6.75 -2.66 11.51
N ASN A 98 -5.92 -2.52 10.47
CA ASN A 98 -5.64 -1.23 9.84
C ASN A 98 -5.78 -1.31 8.32
N PRO A 99 -6.39 -0.30 7.68
CA PRO A 99 -6.35 -0.15 6.23
C PRO A 99 -4.91 -0.11 5.68
N GLY A 100 -4.72 -0.70 4.51
CA GLY A 100 -3.40 -0.81 3.87
C GLY A 100 -2.55 -1.99 4.35
N GLN A 101 -3.10 -2.88 5.19
CA GLN A 101 -2.51 -4.20 5.42
C GLN A 101 -2.66 -5.08 4.18
N TYR A 102 -1.78 -6.08 4.07
CA TYR A 102 -1.66 -6.92 2.89
C TYR A 102 -1.42 -8.38 3.29
N ILE A 103 -1.56 -9.26 2.31
CA ILE A 103 -1.28 -10.68 2.43
C ILE A 103 -0.28 -11.07 1.34
N VAL A 104 0.49 -12.13 1.57
CA VAL A 104 1.28 -12.78 0.53
C VAL A 104 0.52 -13.99 0.06
N VAL A 105 0.30 -14.07 -1.24
CA VAL A 105 -0.33 -15.21 -1.89
C VAL A 105 0.73 -16.03 -2.62
N ARG A 106 0.50 -17.33 -2.76
CA ARG A 106 1.36 -18.21 -3.55
C ARG A 106 0.59 -19.25 -4.35
N ASN A 107 1.16 -19.65 -5.49
CA ASN A 107 0.69 -20.78 -6.27
C ASN A 107 1.42 -22.08 -5.88
N GLU A 108 1.01 -23.19 -6.49
CA GLU A 108 1.64 -24.51 -6.31
C GLU A 108 3.13 -24.53 -6.69
N GLU A 109 3.55 -23.67 -7.64
CA GLU A 109 4.95 -23.51 -8.04
C GLU A 109 5.79 -22.72 -7.01
N GLY A 110 5.19 -22.22 -5.94
CA GLY A 110 5.84 -21.45 -4.89
C GLY A 110 6.17 -20.01 -5.27
N LYS A 111 5.67 -19.51 -6.41
CA LYS A 111 5.76 -18.10 -6.76
C LYS A 111 4.89 -17.30 -5.79
N LYS A 112 5.39 -16.13 -5.36
CA LYS A 112 4.74 -15.30 -4.35
C LYS A 112 4.40 -13.92 -4.91
N GLU A 113 3.26 -13.39 -4.50
CA GLU A 113 2.82 -12.04 -4.83
C GLU A 113 2.19 -11.39 -3.59
N ARG A 114 2.40 -10.07 -3.43
CA ARG A 114 1.81 -9.29 -2.34
C ARG A 114 0.54 -8.63 -2.86
N VAL A 115 -0.55 -8.76 -2.12
CA VAL A 115 -1.83 -8.14 -2.47
C VAL A 115 -2.41 -7.44 -1.25
N CYS A 116 -2.79 -6.18 -1.43
CA CYS A 116 -3.38 -5.36 -0.38
C CYS A 116 -4.87 -5.70 -0.21
N LEU A 117 -5.33 -5.69 1.04
CA LEU A 117 -6.74 -5.87 1.36
C LEU A 117 -7.52 -4.61 0.99
N SER A 118 -8.62 -4.77 0.25
CA SER A 118 -9.46 -3.65 -0.23
C SER A 118 -10.71 -3.43 0.61
N SER A 119 -11.17 -4.45 1.35
CA SER A 119 -12.23 -4.32 2.36
C SER A 119 -11.71 -3.61 3.61
N THR A 120 -12.56 -2.87 4.32
CA THR A 120 -12.17 -2.33 5.64
C THR A 120 -12.00 -3.43 6.68
N PRO A 121 -11.17 -3.23 7.72
CA PRO A 121 -11.11 -4.15 8.86
C PRO A 121 -12.50 -4.41 9.45
N TYR A 122 -13.29 -3.37 9.66
CA TYR A 122 -14.63 -3.48 10.26
C TYR A 122 -15.59 -4.34 9.42
N GLN A 123 -15.65 -4.12 8.10
CA GLN A 123 -16.49 -4.93 7.20
C GLN A 123 -16.05 -6.38 7.21
N ALA A 124 -14.74 -6.64 7.09
CA ALA A 124 -14.22 -7.99 7.08
C ALA A 124 -14.50 -8.73 8.40
N HIS A 125 -14.36 -8.07 9.56
CA HIS A 125 -14.76 -8.60 10.86
C HIS A 125 -16.27 -8.89 10.94
N LYS A 126 -17.10 -7.97 10.46
CA LYS A 126 -18.57 -8.09 10.46
C LYS A 126 -19.04 -9.27 9.61
N GLU A 127 -18.50 -9.43 8.41
CA GLU A 127 -18.86 -10.51 7.48
C GLU A 127 -18.34 -11.88 7.96
N SER A 128 -17.24 -11.88 8.72
CA SER A 128 -16.61 -13.10 9.24
C SER A 128 -17.16 -13.55 10.60
N ALA A 129 -17.97 -12.74 11.30
CA ALA A 129 -18.39 -12.97 12.68
C ALA A 129 -19.09 -14.32 12.91
N PHE A 130 -19.88 -14.77 11.93
CA PHE A 130 -20.68 -16.00 12.01
C PHE A 130 -20.17 -17.14 11.13
N LEU A 131 -18.96 -17.01 10.59
CA LEU A 131 -18.35 -18.00 9.72
C LEU A 131 -17.17 -18.70 10.42
N SER A 132 -16.84 -19.90 9.96
CA SER A 132 -15.59 -20.60 10.30
C SER A 132 -14.44 -20.23 9.37
N ALA A 133 -14.60 -19.15 8.62
CA ALA A 133 -13.63 -18.62 7.68
C ALA A 133 -13.64 -17.10 7.77
N SER A 134 -12.52 -16.49 7.38
CA SER A 134 -12.34 -15.05 7.29
C SER A 134 -12.62 -14.58 5.87
N LYS A 135 -13.58 -13.68 5.71
CA LYS A 135 -13.92 -13.07 4.42
C LYS A 135 -13.22 -11.73 4.27
N VAL A 136 -12.52 -11.56 3.14
CA VAL A 136 -11.85 -10.32 2.77
C VAL A 136 -11.91 -10.08 1.27
N GLU A 137 -11.78 -8.82 0.86
CA GLU A 137 -11.69 -8.45 -0.55
C GLU A 137 -10.26 -8.05 -0.92
N ILE A 138 -9.85 -8.39 -2.16
CA ILE A 138 -8.66 -7.85 -2.82
C ILE A 138 -9.03 -7.30 -4.20
N LEU A 139 -8.30 -6.28 -4.65
CA LEU A 139 -8.41 -5.74 -6.00
C LEU A 139 -7.19 -6.19 -6.81
N VAL A 140 -7.43 -6.81 -7.96
CA VAL A 140 -6.37 -7.30 -8.86
C VAL A 140 -6.56 -6.76 -10.27
N ASP A 141 -5.45 -6.63 -10.98
CA ASP A 141 -5.43 -6.29 -12.41
C ASP A 141 -5.25 -7.56 -13.22
N ARG A 142 -6.21 -7.81 -14.12
CA ARG A 142 -6.21 -8.96 -15.01
C ARG A 142 -5.20 -8.83 -16.15
N ASN A 143 -4.99 -7.61 -16.65
CA ASN A 143 -4.17 -7.33 -17.83
C ASN A 143 -2.69 -7.21 -17.51
N VAL A 144 -2.35 -6.76 -16.30
CA VAL A 144 -0.95 -6.61 -15.87
C VAL A 144 -0.30 -7.96 -15.54
N GLY A 145 -1.05 -9.07 -15.63
CA GLY A 145 -0.50 -10.42 -15.58
C GLY A 145 0.25 -10.65 -14.26
N GLY A 146 -0.46 -10.51 -13.14
CA GLY A 146 0.05 -10.90 -11.83
C GLY A 146 0.66 -12.31 -11.91
N ILE A 147 1.71 -12.55 -11.13
CA ILE A 147 2.53 -13.76 -11.23
C ILE A 147 1.68 -15.03 -11.05
N LEU A 148 0.54 -14.89 -10.36
CA LEU A 148 -0.37 -15.97 -10.00
C LEU A 148 -1.68 -15.99 -10.81
N GLY A 149 -1.90 -15.07 -11.75
CA GLY A 149 -3.11 -15.07 -12.59
C GLY A 149 -4.43 -14.89 -11.81
N LEU A 150 -4.39 -14.23 -10.65
CA LEU A 150 -5.54 -14.12 -9.73
C LEU A 150 -6.81 -13.57 -10.42
N GLY A 151 -6.67 -12.62 -11.35
CA GLY A 151 -7.81 -12.00 -12.05
C GLY A 151 -8.64 -12.98 -12.88
N ASP A 152 -8.07 -14.11 -13.28
CA ASP A 152 -8.72 -15.15 -14.09
C ASP A 152 -9.34 -16.28 -13.26
N MET A 153 -9.10 -16.32 -11.94
CA MET A 153 -9.56 -17.42 -11.09
C MET A 153 -11.08 -17.47 -10.99
N ALA A 154 -11.65 -18.67 -11.13
CA ALA A 154 -13.08 -18.89 -10.98
C ALA A 154 -13.49 -19.03 -9.49
N PRO A 155 -14.75 -18.70 -9.14
CA PRO A 155 -15.32 -19.08 -7.84
C PRO A 155 -15.15 -20.57 -7.54
N GLY A 156 -14.68 -20.89 -6.33
CA GLY A 156 -14.37 -22.25 -5.88
C GLY A 156 -12.91 -22.65 -6.06
N GLU A 157 -12.12 -21.92 -6.87
CA GLU A 157 -10.68 -22.18 -6.97
C GLU A 157 -9.94 -21.79 -5.70
N GLN A 158 -8.83 -22.49 -5.44
CA GLN A 158 -8.06 -22.37 -4.21
C GLN A 158 -6.61 -21.98 -4.49
N PHE A 159 -6.04 -21.24 -3.55
CA PHE A 159 -4.61 -20.92 -3.48
C PHE A 159 -4.21 -20.77 -2.01
N GLU A 160 -2.94 -20.55 -1.72
CA GLU A 160 -2.48 -20.34 -0.36
C GLU A 160 -2.19 -18.85 -0.10
N SER A 161 -2.68 -18.34 1.02
CA SER A 161 -2.35 -17.01 1.52
C SER A 161 -1.59 -17.09 2.84
N SER A 162 -0.79 -16.08 3.14
CA SER A 162 -0.17 -15.90 4.45
C SER A 162 -1.20 -15.43 5.49
N ASN A 163 -0.77 -15.35 6.75
CA ASN A 163 -1.39 -14.46 7.73
C ASN A 163 -1.37 -12.99 7.25
N VAL A 164 -2.17 -12.13 7.88
CA VAL A 164 -2.20 -10.70 7.57
C VAL A 164 -0.86 -10.06 7.96
N LEU A 165 -0.34 -9.21 7.09
CA LEU A 165 0.94 -8.52 7.24
C LEU A 165 0.77 -7.01 7.10
N GLY A 166 1.82 -6.30 7.49
CA GLY A 166 1.88 -4.85 7.46
C GLY A 166 1.23 -4.20 8.67
N LYS A 167 1.58 -2.93 8.88
CA LYS A 167 1.04 -2.07 9.95
C LYS A 167 -0.01 -1.08 9.40
N GLY A 168 -0.50 -1.31 8.19
CA GLY A 168 -1.33 -0.36 7.43
C GLY A 168 -0.50 0.72 6.72
N PHE A 169 -1.14 1.84 6.40
CA PHE A 169 -0.45 3.03 5.90
C PHE A 169 0.51 3.60 6.95
N GLN A 170 1.81 3.52 6.66
CA GLN A 170 2.90 3.89 7.58
C GLN A 170 4.01 4.65 6.84
N SER A 171 4.74 5.50 7.56
CA SER A 171 5.94 6.15 7.04
C SER A 171 7.07 5.15 6.83
N LEU A 172 7.85 5.33 5.74
CA LEU A 172 9.05 4.51 5.47
C LEU A 172 10.23 4.83 6.39
N PHE A 173 10.20 5.98 7.06
CA PHE A 173 11.34 6.49 7.86
C PHE A 173 11.04 6.52 9.35
N HIS A 174 9.75 6.47 9.72
CA HIS A 174 9.30 6.63 11.10
C HIS A 174 8.20 5.63 11.43
N ASP A 175 8.58 4.55 12.11
CA ASP A 175 7.69 3.44 12.39
C ASP A 175 6.48 3.79 13.26
N GLU A 176 6.58 4.86 14.06
CA GLU A 176 5.50 5.34 14.92
C GLU A 176 4.47 6.17 14.14
N ASP A 177 4.85 6.73 12.99
CA ASP A 177 3.99 7.61 12.19
C ASP A 177 3.09 6.79 11.26
N LYS A 178 1.79 6.83 11.57
CA LYS A 178 0.73 6.08 10.89
C LYS A 178 -0.48 6.96 10.65
N LEU A 179 -1.42 6.45 9.84
CA LEU A 179 -2.70 7.10 9.55
C LEU A 179 -3.44 7.58 10.81
N GLY A 180 -3.53 6.75 11.85
CA GLY A 180 -4.25 7.08 13.09
C GLY A 180 -3.75 8.38 13.75
N LEU A 181 -2.42 8.56 13.82
CA LEU A 181 -1.84 9.77 14.40
C LEU A 181 -2.20 11.03 13.60
N SER A 182 -2.30 10.93 12.28
CA SER A 182 -2.70 12.07 11.43
C SER A 182 -4.16 12.47 11.65
N LEU A 183 -5.03 11.50 11.94
CA LEU A 183 -6.42 11.77 12.30
C LEU A 183 -6.51 12.47 13.67
N GLU A 184 -5.76 11.99 14.66
CA GLU A 184 -5.72 12.58 16.01
C GLU A 184 -5.20 14.02 16.02
N GLU A 185 -4.20 14.31 15.20
CA GLU A 185 -3.64 15.65 15.06
C GLU A 185 -4.49 16.61 14.21
N GLY A 186 -5.60 16.13 13.63
CA GLY A 186 -6.49 16.97 12.83
C GLY A 186 -5.88 17.46 11.52
N LYS A 187 -4.95 16.69 10.92
CA LYS A 187 -4.31 17.03 9.65
C LYS A 187 -5.18 16.67 8.45
N ASP A 188 -5.17 17.52 7.42
CA ASP A 188 -5.84 17.20 6.16
C ASP A 188 -5.21 15.94 5.52
N LEU A 189 -6.02 15.13 4.86
CA LEU A 189 -5.57 13.88 4.24
C LEU A 189 -5.62 13.97 2.71
N ILE A 190 -4.51 13.64 2.06
CA ILE A 190 -4.42 13.55 0.60
C ILE A 190 -4.06 12.11 0.23
N LEU A 191 -5.04 11.39 -0.30
CA LEU A 191 -4.91 10.01 -0.75
C LEU A 191 -4.60 10.02 -2.25
N VAL A 192 -3.53 9.34 -2.64
CA VAL A 192 -3.04 9.30 -4.02
C VAL A 192 -2.93 7.85 -4.44
N ALA A 193 -3.76 7.46 -5.40
CA ALA A 193 -3.82 6.10 -5.92
C ALA A 193 -3.59 6.05 -7.44
N SER A 194 -3.07 4.93 -7.94
CA SER A 194 -3.05 4.59 -9.35
C SER A 194 -3.39 3.12 -9.56
N GLY A 195 -4.18 2.80 -10.58
CA GLY A 195 -4.53 1.41 -10.91
C GLY A 195 -5.13 0.65 -9.73
N THR A 196 -4.53 -0.49 -9.36
CA THR A 196 -4.94 -1.32 -8.21
C THR A 196 -4.66 -0.70 -6.85
N GLY A 197 -3.85 0.37 -6.77
CA GLY A 197 -3.62 1.11 -5.53
C GLY A 197 -4.87 1.77 -4.95
N ILE A 198 -5.95 1.87 -5.73
CA ILE A 198 -7.26 2.28 -5.21
C ILE A 198 -7.88 1.25 -4.26
N GLY A 199 -7.47 -0.02 -4.32
CA GLY A 199 -7.91 -1.08 -3.42
C GLY A 199 -7.67 -0.74 -1.94
N PRO A 200 -6.42 -0.56 -1.50
CA PRO A 200 -6.14 -0.14 -0.13
C PRO A 200 -6.70 1.27 0.19
N MET A 201 -6.84 2.17 -0.80
CA MET A 201 -7.49 3.47 -0.56
C MET A 201 -8.99 3.34 -0.29
N ARG A 202 -9.69 2.42 -0.95
CA ARG A 202 -11.09 2.09 -0.65
C ARG A 202 -11.22 1.63 0.80
N SER A 203 -10.33 0.75 1.24
CA SER A 203 -10.27 0.35 2.66
C SER A 203 -10.03 1.53 3.61
N VAL A 204 -9.38 2.63 3.20
CA VAL A 204 -9.19 3.83 4.02
C VAL A 204 -10.45 4.71 3.99
N VAL A 205 -10.98 4.98 2.80
CA VAL A 205 -12.12 5.89 2.60
C VAL A 205 -13.40 5.33 3.23
N ASP A 206 -13.60 4.02 3.18
CA ASP A 206 -14.74 3.35 3.82
C ASP A 206 -14.54 3.13 5.33
N TRP A 207 -13.35 3.43 5.86
CA TRP A 207 -13.05 3.22 7.27
C TRP A 207 -13.79 4.24 8.13
N ALA A 208 -14.56 3.77 9.11
CA ALA A 208 -15.41 4.61 9.94
C ALA A 208 -14.69 5.82 10.59
N PRO A 209 -13.44 5.70 11.10
CA PRO A 209 -12.69 6.86 11.57
C PRO A 209 -12.48 7.94 10.50
N VAL A 210 -12.18 7.56 9.26
CA VAL A 210 -11.96 8.51 8.14
C VAL A 210 -13.28 9.11 7.68
N GLN A 211 -14.37 8.33 7.63
CA GLN A 211 -15.69 8.86 7.30
C GLN A 211 -16.18 9.87 8.34
N ALA A 212 -16.02 9.57 9.63
CA ALA A 212 -16.35 10.51 10.70
C ALA A 212 -15.48 11.77 10.63
N TYR A 213 -14.19 11.60 10.28
CA TYR A 213 -13.26 12.70 10.11
C TYR A 213 -13.66 13.64 8.96
N ALA A 214 -13.99 13.09 7.79
CA ALA A 214 -14.50 13.85 6.65
C ALA A 214 -15.84 14.53 6.97
N GLY A 215 -16.77 13.81 7.61
CA GLY A 215 -18.08 14.34 8.02
C GLY A 215 -18.00 15.49 9.05
N ASN A 216 -16.93 15.57 9.83
CA ASN A 216 -16.66 16.66 10.78
C ASN A 216 -16.00 17.90 10.13
N GLY A 217 -15.90 17.97 8.80
CA GLY A 217 -15.38 19.13 8.07
C GLY A 217 -13.85 19.18 7.94
N HIS A 218 -13.16 18.07 8.17
CA HIS A 218 -11.75 17.92 7.79
C HIS A 218 -11.63 17.59 6.30
N VAL A 219 -10.56 18.08 5.66
CA VAL A 219 -10.38 17.85 4.22
C VAL A 219 -9.77 16.47 4.01
N VAL A 220 -10.50 15.63 3.28
CA VAL A 220 -10.02 14.33 2.78
C VAL A 220 -10.16 14.35 1.27
N THR A 221 -9.04 14.33 0.56
CA THR A 221 -9.02 14.36 -0.91
C THR A 221 -8.46 13.07 -1.45
N LEU A 222 -9.20 12.39 -2.33
CA LEU A 222 -8.73 11.22 -3.08
C LEU A 222 -8.41 11.63 -4.52
N ILE A 223 -7.14 11.53 -4.89
CA ILE A 223 -6.63 11.73 -6.25
C ILE A 223 -6.38 10.33 -6.84
N TYR A 224 -7.18 9.94 -7.82
CA TYR A 224 -7.10 8.61 -8.40
C TYR A 224 -6.70 8.67 -9.87
N HIS A 225 -5.52 8.17 -10.19
CA HIS A 225 -5.02 8.07 -11.55
C HIS A 225 -5.45 6.79 -12.25
N MET A 226 -5.92 6.97 -13.49
CA MET A 226 -6.34 5.91 -14.38
C MET A 226 -6.11 6.30 -15.84
N GLU A 227 -5.90 5.33 -16.72
CA GLU A 227 -5.70 5.60 -18.15
C GLU A 227 -6.99 6.09 -18.80
N THR A 228 -8.11 5.43 -18.49
CA THR A 228 -9.43 5.78 -19.00
C THR A 228 -10.47 5.71 -17.89
N LEU A 229 -11.65 6.34 -18.11
CA LEU A 229 -12.77 6.18 -17.18
C LEU A 229 -13.27 4.74 -17.13
N GLN A 230 -13.11 3.97 -18.21
CA GLN A 230 -13.59 2.59 -18.28
C GLN A 230 -12.72 1.63 -17.46
N SER A 231 -11.44 1.93 -17.32
CA SER A 231 -10.47 1.19 -16.51
C SER A 231 -10.48 1.58 -15.03
N ALA A 232 -11.29 2.56 -14.63
CA ALA A 232 -11.39 3.01 -13.25
C ALA A 232 -12.14 1.97 -12.40
N ALA A 233 -11.57 1.59 -11.26
CA ALA A 233 -12.27 0.74 -10.30
C ALA A 233 -13.17 1.56 -9.37
N PHE A 234 -14.26 0.94 -8.92
CA PHE A 234 -15.17 1.47 -7.89
C PHE A 234 -15.82 2.81 -8.24
N VAL A 235 -16.06 3.07 -9.53
CA VAL A 235 -16.72 4.30 -9.98
C VAL A 235 -18.09 4.48 -9.31
N ASP A 236 -18.80 3.37 -9.07
CA ASP A 236 -20.10 3.37 -8.40
C ASP A 236 -20.01 3.83 -6.92
N ASP A 237 -18.87 3.62 -6.26
CA ASP A 237 -18.65 4.03 -4.87
C ASP A 237 -18.31 5.53 -4.76
N PHE A 238 -17.90 6.19 -5.86
CA PHE A 238 -17.42 7.57 -5.82
C PHE A 238 -18.45 8.56 -5.28
N GLU A 239 -19.73 8.36 -5.60
CA GLU A 239 -20.77 9.26 -5.11
C GLU A 239 -21.00 9.09 -3.62
N SER A 240 -21.04 7.84 -3.13
CA SER A 240 -21.13 7.57 -1.69
C SER A 240 -19.96 8.17 -0.91
N TRP A 241 -18.75 8.17 -1.48
CA TRP A 241 -17.59 8.80 -0.87
C TRP A 241 -17.71 10.33 -0.82
N ARG A 242 -18.24 10.95 -1.89
CA ARG A 242 -18.51 12.40 -1.90
C ARG A 242 -19.57 12.80 -0.88
N GLU A 243 -20.64 12.01 -0.77
CA GLU A 243 -21.68 12.20 0.25
C GLU A 243 -21.12 12.08 1.67
N ALA A 244 -20.13 11.21 1.89
CA ALA A 244 -19.40 11.09 3.15
C ALA A 244 -18.40 12.24 3.40
N GLY A 245 -18.27 13.20 2.49
CA GLY A 245 -17.39 14.38 2.61
C GLY A 245 -16.01 14.23 1.97
N VAL A 246 -15.74 13.15 1.24
CA VAL A 246 -14.45 12.94 0.56
C VAL A 246 -14.43 13.60 -0.82
N HIS A 247 -13.41 14.41 -1.07
CA HIS A 247 -13.20 15.04 -2.38
C HIS A 247 -12.54 14.08 -3.36
N VAL A 248 -13.35 13.38 -4.15
CA VAL A 248 -12.85 12.44 -5.18
C VAL A 248 -12.49 13.19 -6.48
N ARG A 249 -11.22 13.10 -6.89
CA ARG A 249 -10.65 13.70 -8.10
C ARG A 249 -10.04 12.61 -9.00
N PRO A 250 -10.80 12.14 -10.01
CA PRO A 250 -10.26 11.24 -11.01
C PRO A 250 -9.30 11.98 -11.95
N CYS A 251 -8.16 11.35 -12.25
CA CYS A 251 -7.07 11.92 -13.03
C CYS A 251 -6.78 11.00 -14.22
N LEU A 252 -7.17 11.45 -15.41
CA LEU A 252 -6.99 10.69 -16.65
C LEU A 252 -5.61 10.97 -17.24
N GLY A 253 -4.85 9.92 -17.50
CA GLY A 253 -3.52 10.05 -18.09
C GLY A 253 -2.89 8.71 -18.43
N ASN A 254 -2.03 8.71 -19.45
CA ASN A 254 -1.21 7.53 -19.78
C ASN A 254 0.03 7.42 -18.88
N ASP A 255 0.34 8.47 -18.11
CA ASP A 255 1.46 8.52 -17.20
C ASP A 255 1.02 9.13 -15.86
N ALA A 256 1.40 8.46 -14.78
CA ALA A 256 1.16 8.89 -13.41
C ALA A 256 1.76 10.27 -13.09
N SER A 257 2.67 10.79 -13.92
CA SER A 257 3.17 12.16 -13.80
C SER A 257 2.07 13.24 -13.87
N VAL A 258 0.88 12.92 -14.44
CA VAL A 258 -0.29 13.82 -14.45
C VAL A 258 -0.72 14.20 -13.02
N ILE A 259 -0.51 13.33 -12.04
CA ILE A 259 -0.83 13.59 -10.63
C ILE A 259 -0.03 14.78 -10.08
N GLU A 260 1.19 15.00 -10.55
CA GLU A 260 1.98 16.15 -10.10
C GLU A 260 1.27 17.46 -10.43
N GLY A 261 0.60 17.51 -11.59
CA GLY A 261 -0.21 18.66 -11.98
C GLY A 261 -1.48 18.82 -11.13
N GLU A 262 -1.97 17.76 -10.49
CA GLU A 262 -3.15 17.80 -9.62
C GLU A 262 -2.82 18.13 -8.16
N ILE A 263 -1.63 17.75 -7.72
CA ILE A 263 -1.13 18.07 -6.37
C ILE A 263 -0.51 19.47 -6.34
N PHE A 264 0.30 19.80 -7.34
CA PHE A 264 1.10 21.02 -7.36
C PHE A 264 0.57 22.04 -8.37
N ASP A 265 0.71 23.32 -8.07
CA ASP A 265 0.46 24.42 -8.99
C ASP A 265 1.66 24.68 -9.92
N GLN A 266 1.55 25.68 -10.81
CA GLN A 266 2.65 26.06 -11.71
C GLN A 266 3.89 26.59 -11.00
N LYS A 267 3.76 27.00 -9.73
CA LYS A 267 4.86 27.46 -8.88
C LYS A 267 5.47 26.30 -8.08
N GLY A 268 4.90 25.09 -8.18
CA GLY A 268 5.32 23.90 -7.47
C GLY A 268 4.77 23.80 -6.05
N GLN A 269 3.83 24.64 -5.65
CA GLN A 269 3.19 24.64 -4.33
C GLN A 269 1.98 23.70 -4.31
N ILE A 270 1.66 23.12 -3.15
CA ILE A 270 0.46 22.28 -3.00
C ILE A 270 -0.79 23.13 -3.26
N ARG A 271 -1.68 22.64 -4.13
CA ARG A 271 -2.89 23.36 -4.53
C ARG A 271 -3.86 23.50 -3.35
N THR A 272 -4.35 24.71 -3.12
CA THR A 272 -5.38 24.99 -2.11
C THR A 272 -6.74 24.35 -2.43
N SER A 273 -6.94 23.83 -3.65
CA SER A 273 -8.15 23.10 -4.02
C SER A 273 -8.23 21.69 -3.40
N ILE A 274 -7.13 21.19 -2.85
CA ILE A 274 -7.06 19.83 -2.27
C ILE A 274 -6.72 19.85 -0.77
N VAL A 275 -6.44 21.03 -0.22
CA VAL A 275 -5.95 21.19 1.16
C VAL A 275 -6.30 22.57 1.71
N LYS A 276 -6.56 22.69 3.01
CA LYS A 276 -6.77 23.99 3.66
C LYS A 276 -5.49 24.85 3.56
N PRO A 277 -5.61 26.17 3.34
CA PRO A 277 -4.46 27.07 3.33
C PRO A 277 -3.66 26.97 4.64
N ASN A 278 -2.32 26.93 4.53
CA ASN A 278 -1.37 26.83 5.66
C ASN A 278 -1.53 25.57 6.53
N SER A 279 -2.23 24.54 6.06
CA SER A 279 -2.23 23.25 6.74
C SER A 279 -1.06 22.38 6.25
N GLU A 280 -0.64 21.46 7.10
CA GLU A 280 0.38 20.46 6.79
C GLU A 280 -0.33 19.12 6.56
N PRO A 281 -0.68 18.77 5.32
CA PRO A 281 -1.42 17.54 5.05
C PRO A 281 -0.55 16.30 5.23
N SER A 282 -1.20 15.19 5.55
CA SER A 282 -0.62 13.85 5.45
C SER A 282 -1.00 13.21 4.12
N PHE A 283 -0.02 12.59 3.46
CA PHE A 283 -0.17 11.92 2.18
C PHE A 283 -0.21 10.41 2.34
N LEU A 284 -1.18 9.76 1.69
CA LEU A 284 -1.23 8.30 1.55
C LEU A 284 -1.00 7.97 0.08
N VAL A 285 -0.04 7.10 -0.21
CA VAL A 285 0.37 6.78 -1.59
C VAL A 285 0.31 5.27 -1.83
N SER A 286 -0.33 4.85 -2.93
CA SER A 286 -0.40 3.43 -3.35
C SER A 286 -0.57 3.27 -4.86
N GLY A 287 -0.03 2.19 -5.42
CA GLY A 287 -0.19 1.78 -6.81
C GLY A 287 0.80 2.43 -7.78
N PHE A 288 1.90 3.02 -7.29
CA PHE A 288 2.88 3.69 -8.14
C PHE A 288 4.16 2.89 -8.31
N PRO A 289 4.74 2.86 -9.53
CA PRO A 289 6.09 2.35 -9.71
C PRO A 289 7.10 3.15 -8.89
N GLY A 290 8.10 2.49 -8.31
CA GLY A 290 9.04 3.12 -7.36
C GLY A 290 9.78 4.36 -7.89
N LYS A 291 9.94 4.53 -9.21
CA LYS A 291 10.49 5.76 -9.80
C LYS A 291 9.54 6.96 -9.65
N VAL A 292 8.25 6.75 -9.87
CA VAL A 292 7.20 7.77 -9.71
C VAL A 292 7.06 8.10 -8.23
N THR A 293 6.95 7.07 -7.38
CA THR A 293 6.89 7.22 -5.92
C THR A 293 8.06 8.05 -5.41
N ALA A 294 9.30 7.72 -5.79
CA ALA A 294 10.49 8.48 -5.37
C ALA A 294 10.52 9.92 -5.91
N LYS A 295 9.98 10.17 -7.10
CA LYS A 295 9.85 11.53 -7.64
C LYS A 295 8.83 12.34 -6.84
N LEU A 296 7.66 11.76 -6.55
CA LEU A 296 6.63 12.37 -5.72
C LEU A 296 7.17 12.68 -4.31
N SER A 297 7.85 11.75 -3.65
CA SER A 297 8.45 11.99 -2.33
C SER A 297 9.42 13.18 -2.34
N ARG A 298 10.21 13.36 -3.42
CA ARG A 298 11.12 14.50 -3.57
C ARG A 298 10.38 15.82 -3.76
N LEU A 299 9.25 15.81 -4.49
CA LEU A 299 8.42 16.99 -4.68
C LEU A 299 7.71 17.40 -3.38
N LEU A 300 7.23 16.42 -2.61
CA LEU A 300 6.66 16.62 -1.29
C LEU A 300 7.69 17.21 -0.32
N ALA A 301 8.90 16.65 -0.28
CA ALA A 301 9.98 17.15 0.57
C ALA A 301 10.43 18.57 0.20
N LYS A 302 10.31 18.99 -1.07
CA LYS A 302 10.57 20.37 -1.50
C LYS A 302 9.52 21.37 -1.03
N ASN A 303 8.35 20.88 -0.63
CA ASN A 303 7.22 21.65 -0.09
C ASN A 303 7.08 21.43 1.42
N ASP A 304 8.18 21.13 2.11
CA ASP A 304 8.24 20.91 3.56
C ASP A 304 7.35 19.78 4.10
N ILE A 305 6.88 18.89 3.22
CA ILE A 305 6.20 17.65 3.62
C ILE A 305 7.25 16.57 3.84
N HIS A 306 7.61 16.38 5.11
CA HIS A 306 8.63 15.43 5.52
C HIS A 306 8.13 13.97 5.53
N GLY A 307 9.06 13.03 5.62
CA GLY A 307 8.76 11.59 5.53
C GLY A 307 7.77 11.07 6.57
N ASN A 308 7.69 11.69 7.74
CA ASN A 308 6.69 11.40 8.79
C ASN A 308 5.24 11.74 8.38
N ARG A 309 5.06 12.49 7.29
CA ARG A 309 3.75 12.88 6.73
C ARG A 309 3.41 12.15 5.44
N VAL A 310 4.23 11.19 5.02
CA VAL A 310 3.98 10.43 3.79
C VAL A 310 3.96 8.95 4.09
N PHE A 311 2.79 8.35 3.92
CA PHE A 311 2.52 6.96 4.22
C PHE A 311 2.35 6.18 2.93
N TYR A 312 2.96 5.00 2.87
CA TYR A 312 2.96 4.18 1.67
C TYR A 312 2.26 2.85 1.93
N CYS A 313 1.55 2.40 0.91
CA CYS A 313 1.00 1.06 0.82
C CYS A 313 1.39 0.48 -0.55
N ASP A 314 2.70 0.31 -0.73
CA ASP A 314 3.34 -0.29 -1.90
C ASP A 314 4.46 -1.19 -1.37
N PHE A 315 4.19 -2.48 -1.21
CA PHE A 315 5.16 -3.47 -0.71
C PHE A 315 5.27 -4.67 -1.64
#